data_AF-A0A4R4RJU0-F1
#
_entry.id   AF-A0A4R4RJU0-F1
#
_cell.length_a   1.000
_cell.length_b   1.000
_cell.length_c   1.000
_cell.angle_alpha   90.00
_cell.angle_beta   90.00
_cell.angle_gamma   90.00
#
_symmetry.space_group_name_H-M   'P 1'
#
loop_
_entity.id
_entity.type
_entity.pdbx_description
1 polymer ?
#
loop_
_entity_poly.entity_id
_entity_poly.type
_entity_poly.pdbx_seq_one_letter_code
_entity_poly.pdbx_strand_id
1 'polypeptide(L)'
;AGRVVSDDERGLLVYIARNSPGAHEVTEAGLTMRAVPFTEWITSSYRLALGRWDGPALLKFLPVGEAHSVWWFSDADGRFSHWYVNLEEPGVRWDDGDVAGVDIVDQDLDVVIRPDRSWQWKDEEEFAERLAFPADYWVTDEAAVRAEGKRVIARAEAGDFPFDGTWCDFVPPPGWDVPEALPPGWDRPPAR
;
A
#
# COMPACT_ATOMS: atom_id res chain seq x y z
N ALA A 1 -0.94 -10.93 4.40
CA ALA A 1 -2.08 -11.70 3.86
C ALA A 1 -3.38 -10.91 4.05
N GLY A 2 -4.33 -10.99 3.13
CA GLY A 2 -5.62 -10.27 3.20
C GLY A 2 -6.79 -11.12 2.72
N ARG A 3 -8.01 -10.61 2.90
CA ARG A 3 -9.26 -11.23 2.42
C ARG A 3 -9.83 -10.38 1.29
N VAL A 4 -10.19 -11.00 0.17
CA VAL A 4 -10.86 -10.29 -0.93
C VAL A 4 -12.27 -9.91 -0.49
N VAL A 5 -12.59 -8.62 -0.54
CA VAL A 5 -13.93 -8.07 -0.29
C VAL A 5 -14.72 -8.01 -1.59
N SER A 6 -14.09 -7.54 -2.65
CA SER A 6 -14.64 -7.54 -4.01
C SER A 6 -13.50 -7.59 -5.03
N ASP A 7 -13.76 -8.20 -6.17
CA ASP A 7 -12.91 -8.11 -7.36
C ASP A 7 -13.86 -7.97 -8.56
N ASP A 8 -13.97 -6.75 -9.07
CA ASP A 8 -14.91 -6.40 -10.13
C ASP A 8 -14.30 -5.40 -11.12
N GLU A 9 -15.11 -4.88 -12.05
CA GLU A 9 -14.66 -3.96 -13.10
C GLU A 9 -14.01 -2.67 -12.57
N ARG A 10 -14.27 -2.29 -11.31
CA ARG A 10 -13.66 -1.13 -10.67
C ARG A 10 -12.24 -1.43 -10.20
N GLY A 11 -11.99 -2.66 -9.75
CA GLY A 11 -10.70 -3.07 -9.19
C GLY A 11 -10.82 -4.14 -8.10
N LEU A 12 -9.69 -4.41 -7.46
CA LEU A 12 -9.58 -5.36 -6.36
C LEU A 12 -9.66 -4.62 -5.02
N LEU A 13 -10.59 -5.01 -4.16
CA LEU A 13 -10.69 -4.55 -2.78
C LEU A 13 -10.29 -5.68 -1.83
N VAL A 14 -9.27 -5.43 -1.00
CA VAL A 14 -8.74 -6.37 -0.02
C VAL A 14 -8.88 -5.78 1.38
N TYR A 15 -9.34 -6.57 2.32
CA TYR A 15 -9.26 -6.27 3.74
C TYR A 15 -8.00 -6.88 4.36
N ILE A 16 -7.23 -6.06 5.07
CA ILE A 16 -6.06 -6.48 5.84
C ILE A 16 -6.36 -6.21 7.31
N ALA A 17 -6.50 -7.28 8.09
CA ALA A 17 -6.77 -7.18 9.51
C ALA A 17 -5.53 -6.73 10.27
N ARG A 18 -5.73 -6.09 11.44
CA ARG A 18 -4.66 -5.86 12.42
C ARG A 18 -3.96 -7.19 12.73
N ASN A 19 -2.64 -7.16 12.93
CA ASN A 19 -1.81 -8.33 13.22
C ASN A 19 -1.74 -9.38 12.11
N SER A 20 -2.20 -9.08 10.89
CA SER A 20 -2.05 -9.99 9.75
C SER A 20 -0.58 -10.33 9.53
N PRO A 21 -0.24 -11.60 9.23
CA PRO A 21 1.13 -11.99 8.98
C PRO A 21 1.63 -11.33 7.68
N GLY A 22 2.88 -10.88 7.73
CA GLY A 22 3.55 -10.18 6.66
C GLY A 22 5.04 -10.48 6.66
N ALA A 23 5.72 -9.98 5.64
CA ALA A 23 7.17 -9.98 5.55
C ALA A 23 7.62 -8.60 5.09
N HIS A 24 8.78 -8.18 5.57
CA HIS A 24 9.38 -6.90 5.21
C HIS A 24 10.86 -7.09 4.95
N GLU A 25 11.41 -6.29 4.04
CA GLU A 25 12.85 -6.23 3.85
C GLU A 25 13.51 -5.55 5.06
N VAL A 26 14.58 -6.18 5.53
CA VAL A 26 15.42 -5.65 6.60
C VAL A 26 16.89 -5.84 6.26
N THR A 27 17.73 -4.94 6.77
CA THR A 27 19.19 -5.11 6.74
C THR A 27 19.62 -6.33 7.57
N GLU A 28 20.90 -6.70 7.50
CA GLU A 28 21.46 -7.74 8.38
C GLU A 28 21.23 -7.45 9.88
N ALA A 29 21.25 -6.17 10.26
CA ALA A 29 20.97 -5.69 11.61
C ALA A 29 19.46 -5.72 11.98
N GLY A 30 18.58 -6.07 11.05
CA GLY A 30 17.13 -6.12 11.28
C GLY A 30 16.43 -4.76 11.18
N LEU A 31 17.05 -3.75 10.58
CA LEU A 31 16.48 -2.42 10.39
C LEU A 31 15.73 -2.35 9.06
N THR A 32 14.57 -1.69 9.03
CA THR A 32 13.81 -1.43 7.81
C THR A 32 14.40 -0.24 7.03
N MET A 33 14.00 -0.07 5.77
CA MET A 33 14.45 1.06 4.93
C MET A 33 14.19 2.42 5.58
N ARG A 34 13.04 2.58 6.24
CA ARG A 34 12.68 3.82 6.95
C ARG A 34 13.46 4.04 8.25
N ALA A 35 14.16 3.04 8.76
CA ALA A 35 14.90 3.13 10.02
C ALA A 35 16.35 3.60 9.85
N VAL A 36 16.83 3.74 8.60
CA VAL A 36 18.20 4.15 8.28
C VAL A 36 18.20 5.20 7.15
N PRO A 37 19.25 6.04 7.02
CA PRO A 37 19.41 6.90 5.86
C PRO A 37 19.43 6.09 4.56
N PHE A 38 18.91 6.65 3.46
CA PHE A 38 18.85 5.88 2.21
C PHE A 38 20.23 5.48 1.69
N THR A 39 21.25 6.31 1.94
CA THR A 39 22.66 5.98 1.62
C THR A 39 23.18 4.73 2.33
N GLU A 40 22.69 4.47 3.55
CA GLU A 40 23.03 3.24 4.27
C GLU A 40 22.24 2.07 3.70
N TRP A 41 20.95 2.28 3.38
CA TRP A 41 20.10 1.25 2.79
C TRP A 41 20.66 0.70 1.46
N ILE A 42 21.00 1.58 0.50
CA ILE A 42 21.46 1.16 -0.84
C ILE A 42 22.81 0.42 -0.85
N THR A 43 23.57 0.48 0.25
CA THR A 43 24.84 -0.25 0.39
C THR A 43 24.71 -1.50 1.27
N SER A 44 23.52 -1.75 1.82
CA SER A 44 23.25 -2.87 2.71
C SER A 44 22.84 -4.13 1.96
N SER A 45 23.24 -5.28 2.49
CA SER A 45 22.58 -6.54 2.15
C SER A 45 21.23 -6.60 2.87
N TYR A 46 20.20 -7.09 2.17
CA TYR A 46 18.85 -7.22 2.71
C TYR A 46 18.37 -8.68 2.69
N ARG A 47 17.43 -8.97 3.59
CA ARG A 47 16.70 -10.25 3.65
C ARG A 47 15.26 -9.99 4.05
N LEU A 48 14.39 -10.95 3.79
CA LEU A 48 13.03 -10.92 4.33
C LEU A 48 13.04 -11.29 5.82
N ALA A 49 12.32 -10.53 6.62
CA ALA A 49 11.95 -10.86 7.99
C ALA A 49 10.45 -11.03 8.09
N LEU A 50 10.02 -12.17 8.63
CA LEU A 50 8.61 -12.39 8.98
C LEU A 50 8.21 -11.47 10.14
N GLY A 51 7.03 -10.90 10.03
CA GLY A 51 6.48 -9.99 11.02
C GLY A 51 4.95 -10.00 10.99
N ARG A 52 4.38 -9.02 11.68
CA ARG A 52 2.94 -8.77 11.67
C ARG A 52 2.68 -7.31 11.33
N TRP A 53 1.57 -7.09 10.65
CA TRP A 53 1.06 -5.75 10.39
C TRP A 53 0.78 -5.02 11.71
N ASP A 54 1.57 -3.98 11.97
CA ASP A 54 1.50 -3.17 13.21
C ASP A 54 0.50 -2.00 13.11
N GLY A 55 0.07 -1.67 11.89
CA GLY A 55 -0.96 -0.67 11.66
C GLY A 55 -2.37 -1.13 12.09
N PRO A 56 -3.35 -0.22 12.11
CA PRO A 56 -4.75 -0.60 12.27
C PRO A 56 -5.21 -1.43 11.06
N ALA A 57 -6.35 -2.11 11.20
CA ALA A 57 -6.95 -2.79 10.06
C ALA A 57 -7.28 -1.78 8.95
N LEU A 58 -7.24 -2.23 7.70
CA LEU A 58 -7.52 -1.38 6.54
C LEU A 58 -8.22 -2.13 5.42
N LEU A 59 -8.94 -1.39 4.59
CA LEU A 59 -9.24 -1.80 3.23
C LEU A 59 -8.16 -1.23 2.31
N LYS A 60 -7.66 -2.02 1.36
CA LYS A 60 -6.79 -1.60 0.25
C LYS A 60 -7.55 -1.85 -1.06
N PHE A 61 -7.83 -0.79 -1.80
CA PHE A 61 -8.42 -0.85 -3.13
C PHE A 61 -7.36 -0.57 -4.19
N LEU A 62 -7.22 -1.50 -5.13
CA LEU A 62 -6.36 -1.38 -6.31
C LEU A 62 -7.26 -1.18 -7.54
N PRO A 63 -7.45 0.07 -8.01
CA PRO A 63 -8.25 0.34 -9.20
C PRO A 63 -7.62 -0.28 -10.45
N VAL A 64 -8.46 -0.66 -11.43
CA VAL A 64 -7.97 -1.27 -12.68
C VAL A 64 -7.08 -0.29 -13.45
N GLY A 65 -5.81 -0.66 -13.63
CA GLY A 65 -4.87 0.05 -14.50
C GLY A 65 -4.41 1.42 -14.00
N GLU A 66 -4.67 1.75 -12.72
CA GLU A 66 -4.24 3.01 -12.12
C GLU A 66 -2.91 2.83 -11.38
N ALA A 67 -2.11 3.91 -11.33
CA ALA A 67 -0.78 3.92 -10.71
C ALA A 67 -0.86 4.36 -9.24
N HIS A 68 -1.85 3.83 -8.54
CA HIS A 68 -2.02 4.03 -7.10
C HIS A 68 -2.95 2.97 -6.53
N SER A 69 -2.95 2.85 -5.20
CA SER A 69 -4.03 2.22 -4.45
C SER A 69 -4.61 3.20 -3.43
N VAL A 70 -5.88 3.02 -3.07
CA VAL A 70 -6.56 3.83 -2.04
C VAL A 70 -6.87 2.95 -0.85
N TRP A 71 -6.44 3.36 0.34
CA TRP A 71 -6.60 2.59 1.56
C TRP A 71 -7.51 3.33 2.55
N TRP A 72 -8.45 2.63 3.17
CA TRP A 72 -9.28 3.15 4.25
C TRP A 72 -8.65 2.74 5.56
N PHE A 73 -8.06 3.69 6.26
CA PHE A 73 -7.52 3.44 7.60
C PHE A 73 -8.61 3.60 8.64
N SER A 74 -8.66 2.65 9.57
CA SER A 74 -9.51 2.73 10.76
C SER A 74 -8.76 3.33 11.96
N ASP A 75 -9.50 3.99 12.85
CA ASP A 75 -9.02 4.39 14.17
C ASP A 75 -8.93 3.20 15.15
N ALA A 76 -8.60 3.49 16.42
CA ALA A 76 -8.49 2.47 17.47
C ALA A 76 -9.82 1.78 17.79
N ASP A 77 -10.96 2.43 17.52
CA ASP A 77 -12.32 1.90 17.71
C ASP A 77 -12.83 1.17 16.47
N GLY A 78 -12.01 1.05 15.41
CA GLY A 78 -12.35 0.37 14.17
C GLY A 78 -13.17 1.22 13.19
N ARG A 79 -13.34 2.52 13.46
CA ARG A 79 -14.11 3.43 12.59
C ARG A 79 -13.21 4.04 11.53
N PHE A 80 -13.77 4.32 10.35
CA PHE A 80 -13.06 5.03 9.30
C PHE A 80 -12.46 6.35 9.80
N SER A 81 -11.18 6.56 9.54
CA SER A 81 -10.42 7.73 9.97
C SER A 81 -10.04 8.62 8.78
N HIS A 82 -9.44 8.04 7.74
CA HIS A 82 -8.96 8.77 6.57
C HIS A 82 -8.68 7.80 5.41
N TRP A 83 -8.60 8.35 4.21
CA TRP A 83 -8.02 7.65 3.07
C TRP A 83 -6.51 7.91 2.99
N TYR A 84 -5.80 6.89 2.52
CA TYR A 84 -4.38 6.96 2.19
C TYR A 84 -4.22 6.54 0.74
N VAL A 85 -3.67 7.40 -0.10
CA VAL A 85 -3.35 7.09 -1.48
C VAL A 85 -1.88 6.70 -1.52
N ASN A 86 -1.62 5.43 -1.80
CA ASN A 86 -0.29 4.88 -2.00
C ASN A 86 0.04 4.99 -3.50
N LEU A 87 0.98 5.85 -3.89
CA LEU A 87 1.37 5.93 -5.30
C LEU A 87 2.32 4.77 -5.61
N GLU A 88 1.97 3.98 -6.61
CA GLU A 88 2.62 2.71 -6.91
C GLU A 88 2.50 2.41 -8.40
N GLU A 89 3.38 1.58 -8.95
CA GLU A 89 3.18 1.03 -10.29
C GLU A 89 1.86 0.24 -10.36
N PRO A 90 1.17 0.22 -11.51
CA PRO A 90 -0.05 -0.57 -11.67
C PRO A 90 0.19 -2.03 -11.30
N GLY A 91 -0.65 -2.58 -10.42
CA GLY A 91 -0.45 -3.91 -9.87
C GLY A 91 -0.57 -5.04 -10.89
N VAL A 92 0.35 -6.01 -10.79
CA VAL A 92 0.39 -7.21 -11.62
C VAL A 92 -0.26 -8.37 -10.86
N ARG A 93 -1.45 -8.78 -11.29
CA ARG A 93 -2.18 -9.91 -10.69
C ARG A 93 -1.52 -11.24 -11.07
N TRP A 94 -1.50 -12.18 -10.12
CA TRP A 94 -1.04 -13.55 -10.35
C TRP A 94 -1.87 -14.55 -9.53
N ASP A 95 -1.93 -15.80 -10.01
CA ASP A 95 -2.66 -16.90 -9.40
C ASP A 95 -1.94 -18.22 -9.69
N ASP A 96 -1.43 -18.87 -8.65
CA ASP A 96 -0.77 -20.18 -8.71
C ASP A 96 -1.68 -21.31 -8.17
N GLY A 97 -2.99 -21.06 -8.05
CA GLY A 97 -4.03 -22.00 -7.64
C GLY A 97 -4.25 -22.05 -6.13
N ASP A 98 -3.21 -22.38 -5.36
CA ASP A 98 -3.28 -22.46 -3.89
C ASP A 98 -3.14 -21.07 -3.23
N VAL A 99 -2.48 -20.15 -3.93
CA VAL A 99 -2.24 -18.77 -3.51
C VAL A 99 -2.29 -17.87 -4.73
N ALA A 100 -2.85 -16.67 -4.53
CA ALA A 100 -2.94 -15.62 -5.53
C ALA A 100 -2.57 -14.29 -4.88
N GLY A 101 -2.16 -13.33 -5.70
CA GLY A 101 -1.68 -12.05 -5.21
C GLY A 101 -1.67 -10.97 -6.28
N VAL A 102 -1.22 -9.81 -5.85
CA VAL A 102 -0.93 -8.67 -6.72
C VAL A 102 0.43 -8.14 -6.31
N ASP A 103 1.34 -8.09 -7.27
CA ASP A 103 2.67 -7.51 -7.08
C ASP A 103 2.63 -6.04 -7.52
N ILE A 104 3.19 -5.17 -6.68
CA ILE A 104 3.23 -3.71 -6.89
C ILE A 104 4.64 -3.22 -6.57
N VAL A 105 5.03 -2.12 -7.19
CA VAL A 105 6.25 -1.38 -6.85
C VAL A 105 5.83 -0.03 -6.30
N ASP A 106 6.13 0.20 -5.02
CA ASP A 106 5.85 1.46 -4.33
C ASP A 106 6.61 2.63 -4.96
N GLN A 107 6.09 3.85 -4.93
CA GLN A 107 6.75 5.06 -5.46
C GLN A 107 7.05 6.11 -4.38
N ASP A 108 7.02 5.71 -3.10
CA ASP A 108 7.33 6.43 -1.86
C ASP A 108 6.53 7.69 -1.55
N LEU A 109 6.01 8.39 -2.56
CA LEU A 109 5.19 9.57 -2.37
C LEU A 109 3.73 9.16 -2.14
N ASP A 110 3.11 9.72 -1.10
CA ASP A 110 1.75 9.38 -0.71
C ASP A 110 0.85 10.60 -0.56
N VAL A 111 -0.46 10.39 -0.52
CA VAL A 111 -1.44 11.42 -0.17
C VAL A 111 -2.34 10.94 0.97
N VAL A 112 -2.43 11.73 2.03
CA VAL A 112 -3.41 11.51 3.11
C VAL A 112 -4.61 12.41 2.87
N ILE A 113 -5.80 11.82 2.81
CA ILE A 113 -7.05 12.52 2.54
C ILE A 113 -8.02 12.32 3.70
N ARG A 114 -8.44 13.42 4.33
CA ARG A 114 -9.35 13.44 5.48
C ARG A 114 -10.81 13.22 5.04
N PRO A 115 -11.72 12.89 5.96
CA PRO A 115 -13.14 12.68 5.63
C PRO A 115 -13.83 13.90 4.99
N ASP A 116 -13.36 15.11 5.28
CA ASP A 116 -13.82 16.36 4.66
C ASP A 116 -13.16 16.64 3.30
N ARG A 117 -12.37 15.70 2.79
CA ARG A 117 -11.63 15.72 1.52
C ARG A 117 -10.50 16.75 1.46
N SER A 118 -10.17 17.37 2.60
CA SER A 118 -8.88 18.05 2.73
C SER A 118 -7.75 17.04 2.68
N TRP A 119 -6.62 17.43 2.08
CA TRP A 119 -5.54 16.52 1.80
C TRP A 119 -4.17 17.12 2.12
N GLN A 120 -3.19 16.25 2.28
CA GLN A 120 -1.78 16.61 2.36
C GLN A 120 -0.94 15.55 1.66
N TRP A 121 0.15 15.98 1.02
CA TRP A 121 1.21 15.06 0.64
C TRP A 121 1.82 14.44 1.90
N LYS A 122 2.34 13.23 1.75
CA LYS A 122 3.08 12.51 2.77
C LYS A 122 4.34 11.94 2.14
N ASP A 123 5.41 11.92 2.95
CA ASP A 123 6.72 11.38 2.61
C ASP A 123 7.45 12.15 1.48
N GLU A 124 7.12 13.44 1.27
CA GLU A 124 7.81 14.30 0.28
C GLU A 124 9.32 14.43 0.53
N GLU A 125 9.73 14.47 1.79
CA GLU A 125 11.15 14.59 2.17
C GLU A 125 11.91 13.29 1.86
N GLU A 126 11.32 12.13 2.17
CA GLU A 126 11.86 10.80 1.85
C GLU A 126 11.95 10.61 0.34
N PHE A 127 10.91 11.01 -0.40
CA PHE A 127 10.90 10.97 -1.85
C PHE A 127 12.00 11.85 -2.46
N ALA A 128 12.16 13.08 -1.97
CA ALA A 128 13.21 13.99 -2.42
C ALA A 128 14.62 13.51 -2.06
N GLU A 129 14.81 12.90 -0.88
CA GLU A 129 16.08 12.27 -0.50
C GLU A 129 16.47 11.19 -1.50
N ARG A 130 15.55 10.28 -1.83
CA ARG A 130 15.82 9.12 -2.69
C ARG A 130 16.04 9.50 -4.15
N LEU A 131 15.34 10.51 -4.66
CA LEU A 131 15.56 11.07 -5.99
C LEU A 131 16.98 11.64 -6.18
N ALA A 132 17.71 11.96 -5.10
CA ALA A 132 19.11 12.37 -5.19
C ALA A 132 20.08 11.22 -5.55
N PHE A 133 19.60 9.97 -5.58
CA PHE A 133 20.38 8.75 -5.87
C PHE A 133 19.82 7.98 -7.08
N PRO A 134 19.77 8.58 -8.29
CA PRO A 134 19.07 8.00 -9.45
C PRO A 134 19.71 6.72 -10.01
N ALA A 135 20.90 6.34 -9.57
CA ALA A 135 21.54 5.08 -9.96
C ALA A 135 21.01 3.89 -9.13
N ASP A 136 20.49 4.15 -7.93
CA ASP A 136 20.08 3.15 -6.95
C ASP A 136 18.56 3.20 -6.70
N TYR A 137 17.93 4.37 -6.93
CA TYR A 137 16.51 4.56 -6.75
C TYR A 137 15.69 4.13 -7.97
N TRP A 138 14.59 3.42 -7.74
CA TRP A 138 13.80 2.80 -8.81
C TRP A 138 12.77 3.74 -9.45
N VAL A 139 12.37 4.82 -8.77
CA VAL A 139 11.50 5.83 -9.38
C VAL A 139 12.32 6.70 -10.34
N THR A 140 11.98 6.62 -11.62
CA THR A 140 12.72 7.30 -12.70
C THR A 140 12.03 8.55 -13.24
N ASP A 141 10.75 8.76 -12.92
CA ASP A 141 9.96 9.91 -13.39
C ASP A 141 9.13 10.52 -12.25
N GLU A 142 9.74 11.45 -11.51
CA GLU A 142 9.08 12.23 -10.45
C GLU A 142 7.80 12.93 -10.96
N ALA A 143 7.82 13.43 -12.19
CA ALA A 143 6.71 14.20 -12.73
C ALA A 143 5.48 13.32 -12.94
N ALA A 144 5.66 12.08 -13.39
CA ALA A 144 4.58 11.10 -13.51
C ALA A 144 3.96 10.76 -12.15
N VAL A 145 4.78 10.49 -11.12
CA VAL A 145 4.29 10.20 -9.76
C VAL A 145 3.44 11.37 -9.22
N ARG A 146 3.97 12.59 -9.31
CA ARG A 146 3.22 13.78 -8.86
C ARG A 146 1.98 14.06 -9.70
N ALA A 147 1.99 13.76 -10.99
CA ALA A 147 0.82 13.92 -11.85
C ALA A 147 -0.30 12.95 -11.45
N GLU A 148 0.05 11.71 -11.14
CA GLU A 148 -0.91 10.72 -10.65
C GLU A 148 -1.52 11.15 -9.31
N GLY A 149 -0.69 11.53 -8.33
CA GLY A 149 -1.22 12.02 -7.05
C GLY A 149 -2.14 13.23 -7.22
N LYS A 150 -1.81 14.18 -8.10
CA LYS A 150 -2.69 15.33 -8.42
C LYS A 150 -4.01 14.89 -9.06
N ARG A 151 -4.00 13.88 -9.92
CA ARG A 151 -5.22 13.32 -10.52
C ARG A 151 -6.14 12.72 -9.46
N VAL A 152 -5.58 11.96 -8.52
CA VAL A 152 -6.34 11.35 -7.41
C VAL A 152 -6.85 12.40 -6.44
N ILE A 153 -6.05 13.42 -6.13
CA ILE A 153 -6.45 14.58 -5.33
C ILE A 153 -7.67 15.28 -5.96
N ALA A 154 -7.63 15.59 -7.25
CA ALA A 154 -8.73 16.25 -7.93
C ALA A 154 -10.04 15.43 -7.87
N ARG A 155 -9.94 14.10 -7.99
CA ARG A 155 -11.07 13.16 -7.81
C ARG A 155 -11.61 13.21 -6.38
N ALA A 156 -10.74 13.27 -5.38
CA ALA A 156 -11.14 13.39 -3.99
C ALA A 156 -11.83 14.73 -3.69
N GLU A 157 -11.29 15.85 -4.20
CA GLU A 157 -11.89 17.17 -4.08
C GLU A 157 -13.30 17.23 -4.70
N ALA A 158 -13.49 16.56 -5.84
CA ALA A 158 -14.81 16.40 -6.48
C ALA A 158 -15.79 15.54 -5.65
N GLY A 159 -15.29 14.71 -4.74
CA GLY A 159 -16.10 13.73 -4.00
C GLY A 159 -16.55 12.56 -4.85
N ASP A 160 -15.77 12.22 -5.87
CA ASP A 160 -16.03 11.07 -6.72
C ASP A 160 -15.51 9.80 -6.05
N PHE A 161 -16.08 8.64 -6.41
CA PHE A 161 -15.56 7.33 -6.02
C PHE A 161 -14.05 7.24 -6.27
N PRO A 162 -13.23 6.75 -5.31
CA PRO A 162 -13.61 6.09 -4.05
C PRO A 162 -13.76 7.01 -2.82
N PHE A 163 -13.83 8.33 -3.00
CA PHE A 163 -13.89 9.34 -1.93
C PHE A 163 -15.31 9.88 -1.64
N ASP A 164 -16.32 9.23 -2.21
CA ASP A 164 -17.74 9.58 -2.11
C ASP A 164 -18.42 9.05 -0.82
N GLY A 165 -17.63 8.42 0.07
CA GLY A 165 -18.10 7.77 1.30
C GLY A 165 -18.29 6.26 1.15
N THR A 166 -18.09 5.70 -0.05
CA THR A 166 -18.13 4.25 -0.27
C THR A 166 -17.15 3.54 0.66
N TRP A 167 -17.64 2.48 1.32
CA TRP A 167 -16.91 1.61 2.26
C TRP A 167 -16.40 2.26 3.55
N CYS A 168 -16.75 3.53 3.84
CA CYS A 168 -16.39 4.16 5.12
C CYS A 168 -17.08 3.52 6.34
N ASP A 169 -18.15 2.76 6.12
CA ASP A 169 -18.89 2.00 7.14
C ASP A 169 -18.59 0.49 7.07
N PHE A 170 -17.57 0.07 6.32
CA PHE A 170 -17.24 -1.35 6.19
C PHE A 170 -16.90 -1.98 7.53
N VAL A 171 -17.52 -3.13 7.78
CA VAL A 171 -17.21 -4.01 8.91
C VAL A 171 -16.87 -5.38 8.34
N PRO A 172 -15.73 -5.99 8.69
CA PRO A 172 -15.38 -7.33 8.22
C PRO A 172 -16.45 -8.34 8.65
N PRO A 173 -16.90 -9.25 7.76
CA PRO A 173 -17.86 -10.28 8.12
C PRO A 173 -17.39 -11.15 9.30
N PRO A 174 -18.31 -11.68 10.13
CA PRO A 174 -17.98 -12.68 11.13
C PRO A 174 -17.24 -13.88 10.52
N GLY A 175 -16.20 -14.37 11.19
CA GLY A 175 -15.38 -15.50 10.73
C GLY A 175 -14.22 -15.10 9.79
N TRP A 176 -14.02 -13.81 9.53
CA TRP A 176 -12.79 -13.32 8.90
C TRP A 176 -11.64 -13.24 9.92
N ASP A 177 -11.23 -14.41 10.39
CA ASP A 177 -10.12 -14.53 11.33
C ASP A 177 -8.79 -14.18 10.67
N VAL A 178 -7.88 -13.63 11.48
CA VAL A 178 -6.52 -13.29 11.09
C VAL A 178 -5.73 -14.58 10.86
N PRO A 179 -5.12 -14.80 9.68
CA PRO A 179 -4.29 -15.98 9.47
C PRO A 179 -3.11 -16.04 10.44
N GLU A 180 -2.73 -17.25 10.88
CA GLU A 180 -1.59 -17.40 11.81
C GLU A 180 -0.25 -17.06 11.15
N ALA A 181 -0.09 -17.45 9.87
CA ALA A 181 1.14 -17.30 9.09
C ALA A 181 0.82 -16.92 7.62
N LEU A 182 1.86 -16.51 6.88
CA LEU A 182 1.77 -16.37 5.43
C LEU A 182 1.52 -17.75 4.79
N PRO A 183 0.70 -17.85 3.73
CA PRO A 183 0.41 -19.12 3.07
C PRO A 183 1.65 -19.65 2.34
N PRO A 184 1.85 -20.98 2.23
CA PRO A 184 2.91 -21.53 1.39
C PRO A 184 2.89 -20.95 -0.03
N GLY A 185 4.07 -20.66 -0.60
CA GLY A 185 4.19 -20.08 -1.94
C GLY A 185 4.09 -18.55 -1.99
N TRP A 186 3.87 -17.86 -0.86
CA TRP A 186 3.84 -16.40 -0.81
C TRP A 186 5.14 -15.72 -1.28
N ASP A 187 6.28 -16.39 -1.12
CA ASP A 187 7.64 -15.92 -1.42
C ASP A 187 8.10 -16.29 -2.84
N ARG A 188 7.16 -16.62 -3.72
CA ARG A 188 7.42 -16.83 -5.15
C ARG A 188 8.09 -15.60 -5.78
N PRO A 189 8.82 -15.76 -6.90
CA PRO A 189 9.33 -14.62 -7.66
C PRO A 189 8.19 -13.67 -8.10
N PRO A 190 8.38 -12.33 -8.05
CA PRO A 190 7.35 -11.39 -8.48
C PRO A 190 6.90 -11.63 -9.93
N ALA A 191 5.60 -11.50 -10.17
CA ALA A 191 5.02 -11.37 -11.50
C ALA A 191 5.47 -10.03 -12.11
N ARG A 192 5.91 -10.06 -13.37
CA ARG A 192 6.34 -8.90 -14.14
C ARG A 192 5.46 -8.73 -15.36
#